data_AF-A0A941MHQ1-F1
#
_entry.id   AF-A0A941MHQ1-F1
#
_cell.length_a   1.000
_cell.length_b   1.000
_cell.length_c   1.000
_cell.angle_alpha   90.00
_cell.angle_beta   90.00
_cell.angle_gamma   90.00
#
_symmetry.space_group_name_H-M   'P 1'
#
loop_
_entity.id
_entity.type
_entity.pdbx_description
1 polymer ?
#
loop_
_entity_poly.entity_id
_entity_poly.type
_entity_poly.pdbx_seq_one_letter_code
_entity_poly.pdbx_strand_id
1 'polypeptide(L)' 'IKTADWIIDLGPEGGDGGGTIVAAGTPEDIVKVKESYTGQYLKPVLARSKSAPSGRLREAESEGANKRASKKQAAE' A
#
# COMPACT_ATOMS: atom_id res chain seq x y z
N ILE A 1 -3.42 0.14 10.37
CA ILE A 1 -3.58 1.46 9.70
C ILE A 1 -3.68 1.32 8.19
N LYS A 2 -2.62 0.91 7.46
CA LYS A 2 -2.67 0.83 5.98
C LYS A 2 -3.72 -0.10 5.36
N THR A 3 -4.22 -1.06 6.14
CA THR A 3 -5.23 -2.05 5.73
C THR A 3 -6.60 -1.78 6.34
N ALA A 4 -6.76 -0.67 7.07
CA ALA A 4 -8.04 -0.32 7.68
C ALA A 4 -8.97 0.26 6.62
N ASP A 5 -10.26 0.00 6.75
CA ASP A 5 -11.28 0.60 5.87
C ASP A 5 -11.52 2.08 6.23
N TRP A 6 -11.40 2.42 7.51
CA TRP A 6 -11.61 3.76 8.04
C TRP A 6 -10.65 4.07 9.19
N ILE A 7 -10.24 5.34 9.28
CA ILE A 7 -9.34 5.88 10.31
C ILE A 7 -9.98 7.12 10.92
N ILE A 8 -9.84 7.27 12.23
CA ILE A 8 -10.05 8.53 12.95
C ILE A 8 -8.69 8.91 13.53
N ASP A 9 -8.15 10.05 13.12
CA ASP A 9 -6.86 10.57 13.56
C ASP A 9 -7.06 11.62 14.64
N LEU A 10 -6.40 11.41 15.78
CA LEU A 10 -6.50 12.26 16.97
C LEU A 10 -5.20 13.03 17.17
N GLY A 11 -5.31 14.28 17.59
CA GLY A 11 -4.15 15.15 17.80
C GLY A 11 -4.57 16.62 17.88
N PRO A 12 -3.74 17.56 17.36
CA PRO A 12 -2.48 17.35 16.64
C PRO A 12 -1.33 16.84 17.51
N GLU A 13 -1.33 17.18 18.80
CA GLU A 13 -0.29 16.79 19.75
C GLU A 13 -0.84 15.84 20.84
N GLY A 14 -0.01 15.45 21.79
CA GLY A 14 -0.42 14.69 22.99
C GLY A 14 -0.78 15.57 24.17
N GLY A 15 -1.47 15.00 25.17
CA GLY A 15 -1.84 15.71 26.41
C GLY A 15 -2.83 16.85 26.16
N ASP A 16 -2.62 17.99 26.82
CA ASP A 16 -3.50 19.17 26.74
C ASP A 16 -3.57 19.78 25.33
N GLY A 17 -2.55 19.53 24.49
CA GLY A 17 -2.53 19.96 23.08
C GLY A 17 -3.23 19.00 22.12
N GLY A 18 -3.83 17.92 22.63
CA GLY A 18 -4.49 16.88 21.86
C GLY A 18 -6.00 16.80 22.08
N GLY A 19 -6.56 15.62 21.77
CA GLY A 19 -7.97 15.32 22.03
C GLY A 19 -8.95 15.83 20.98
N THR A 20 -8.46 16.38 19.86
CA THR A 20 -9.30 16.79 18.73
C THR A 20 -9.22 15.80 17.57
N ILE A 21 -10.27 15.76 16.76
CA ILE A 21 -10.26 14.99 15.50
C ILE A 21 -9.53 15.84 14.45
N VAL A 22 -8.34 15.39 14.05
CA VAL A 22 -7.53 16.03 13.00
C VAL A 22 -8.03 15.61 11.62
N ALA A 23 -8.41 14.34 11.47
CA ALA A 23 -8.94 13.79 10.22
C ALA A 23 -9.79 12.55 10.47
N ALA A 24 -10.74 12.27 9.57
CA ALA A 24 -11.47 11.01 9.55
C ALA A 24 -11.75 10.61 8.10
N GLY A 25 -11.50 9.34 7.74
CA GLY A 25 -11.62 8.89 6.35
C GLY A 25 -10.92 7.58 6.06
N THR A 26 -10.82 7.25 4.77
CA THR A 26 -10.00 6.11 4.30
C THR A 26 -8.51 6.40 4.49
N PRO A 27 -7.63 5.37 4.48
CA PRO A 27 -6.18 5.58 4.46
C PRO A 27 -5.71 6.59 3.40
N GLU A 28 -6.31 6.57 2.21
CA GLU A 28 -6.04 7.49 1.11
C GLU A 28 -6.46 8.93 1.40
N ASP A 29 -7.47 9.14 2.25
CA ASP A 29 -7.91 10.47 2.65
C ASP A 29 -7.01 11.05 3.74
N ILE A 30 -6.64 10.23 4.74
CA ILE A 30 -5.75 10.67 5.83
C ILE A 30 -4.41 11.20 5.29
N VAL A 31 -3.83 10.56 4.27
CA VAL A 31 -2.54 10.99 3.70
C VAL A 31 -2.58 12.31 2.94
N LYS A 32 -3.78 12.87 2.68
CA LYS A 32 -3.96 14.18 2.05
C LYS A 32 -3.98 15.31 3.08
N VAL A 33 -4.21 15.00 4.37
CA VAL A 33 -4.29 15.99 5.44
C VAL A 33 -2.88 16.31 5.94
N LYS A 34 -2.46 17.56 5.83
CA LYS A 34 -1.09 17.99 6.16
C LYS A 34 -0.83 17.98 7.66
N GLU A 35 -1.86 18.31 8.43
CA GLU A 35 -1.89 18.40 9.88
C GLU A 35 -1.87 17.01 10.54
N SER A 36 -2.17 15.95 9.79
CA SER A 36 -2.15 14.57 10.28
C SER A 36 -0.73 14.00 10.27
N TYR A 37 -0.11 13.87 11.44
CA TYR A 37 1.15 13.12 11.57
C TYR A 37 0.99 11.68 11.06
N THR A 38 -0.14 11.04 11.38
CA THR A 38 -0.47 9.70 10.84
C THR A 38 -0.42 9.69 9.32
N GLY A 39 -1.02 10.67 8.65
CA GLY A 39 -1.01 10.82 7.19
C GLY A 39 0.39 11.00 6.61
N GLN A 40 1.23 11.82 7.25
CA GLN A 40 2.62 12.05 6.83
C GLN A 40 3.43 10.74 6.79
N TYR A 41 3.30 9.90 7.82
CA TYR A 41 4.01 8.61 7.90
C TYR A 41 3.33 7.48 7.12
N LEU A 42 2.01 7.52 6.95
CA LEU A 42 1.25 6.52 6.20
C LEU A 42 1.47 6.64 4.69
N LYS A 43 1.66 7.86 4.18
CA LYS A 43 1.87 8.13 2.75
C LYS A 43 2.97 7.26 2.09
N PRO A 44 4.22 7.19 2.60
CA PRO A 44 5.24 6.32 2.02
C PRO A 44 4.91 4.84 2.17
N VAL A 45 4.18 4.43 3.22
CA VAL A 45 3.78 3.03 3.42
C VAL A 45 2.79 2.57 2.34
N LEU A 46 1.79 3.41 2.02
CA LEU A 46 0.83 3.13 0.96
C LEU A 46 1.50 3.08 -0.41
N ALA A 47 2.43 4.01 -0.68
CA ALA A 47 3.21 4.03 -1.92
C ALA A 47 4.01 2.72 -2.12
N ARG A 48 4.73 2.25 -1.08
CA ARG A 48 5.47 0.99 -1.12
C ARG A 48 4.56 -0.24 -1.29
N SER A 49 3.36 -0.20 -0.70
CA SER A 49 2.41 -1.31 -0.81
C SER A 49 1.86 -1.45 -2.23
N LYS A 50 1.69 -0.34 -2.96
CA LYS A 50 1.30 -0.33 -4.37
C LYS A 50 2.43 -0.79 -5.30
N SER A 51 3.68 -0.60 -4.89
CA SER A 51 4.87 -1.03 -5.65
C SER A 51 5.40 -2.42 -5.28
N ALA A 52 4.78 -3.12 -4.32
CA ALA A 52 5.10 -4.53 -4.07
C ALA A 52 4.84 -5.31 -5.35
N PRO A 53 5.79 -6.13 -5.82
CA PRO A 53 5.78 -6.57 -7.20
C PRO A 53 4.63 -7.54 -7.45
N SER A 54 3.61 -7.05 -8.17
CA SER A 54 2.86 -7.86 -9.14
C SER A 54 3.79 -8.57 -10.13
N GLY A 55 5.08 -8.18 -10.19
CA GLY A 55 6.16 -8.86 -10.92
C GLY A 55 6.36 -10.32 -10.52
N ARG A 56 6.16 -10.72 -9.25
CA ARG A 56 6.35 -12.13 -8.86
C ARG A 56 5.29 -13.06 -9.47
N LEU A 57 4.10 -12.53 -9.80
CA LEU A 57 3.09 -13.25 -10.56
C LEU A 57 3.43 -13.28 -12.07
N ARG A 58 3.89 -12.14 -12.62
CA ARG A 58 4.24 -12.04 -14.05
C ARG A 58 5.48 -12.85 -14.45
N GLU A 59 6.49 -12.92 -13.59
CA GLU A 59 7.71 -13.71 -13.80
C GLU A 59 7.39 -15.21 -13.82
N ALA A 60 6.60 -15.68 -12.86
CA ALA A 60 6.16 -17.07 -12.78
C ALA A 60 5.33 -17.52 -14.01
N GLU A 61 4.49 -16.62 -14.55
CA GLU A 61 3.73 -16.87 -15.78
C GLU A 61 4.64 -16.95 -17.02
N SER A 62 5.64 -16.07 -17.11
CA SER A 62 6.58 -16.03 -18.24
C SER A 62 7.53 -17.24 -18.27
N GLU A 63 8.03 -17.69 -17.11
CA GLU A 63 8.87 -18.88 -17.00
C GLU A 63 8.09 -20.17 -17.33
N GLY A 64 6.83 -20.24 -16.88
CA GLY A 64 5.93 -21.34 -17.18
C GLY A 64 5.57 -21.43 -18.66
N ALA A 65 5.41 -20.29 -19.34
CA ALA A 65 5.16 -20.22 -20.78
C ALA A 65 6.40 -20.63 -21.59
N ASN A 66 7.59 -20.15 -21.21
CA ASN A 66 8.83 -20.47 -21.92
C ASN A 66 9.17 -21.97 -21.83
N LYS A 67 9.04 -22.58 -20.64
CA LYS A 67 9.24 -24.03 -20.45
C LYS A 67 8.30 -24.90 -21.29
N ARG A 68 7.04 -24.48 -21.48
CA ARG A 68 6.07 -25.19 -22.34
C ARG A 68 6.41 -25.06 -23.82
N ALA A 69 6.86 -23.89 -24.26
CA ALA A 69 7.30 -23.65 -25.62
C ALA A 69 8.54 -24.48 -25.97
N SER A 70 9.56 -24.49 -25.09
CA SER A 70 10.79 -25.26 -25.29
C SER A 70 10.54 -26.78 -25.32
N LYS A 71 9.59 -27.29 -24.53
CA LYS A 71 9.26 -28.72 -24.51
C LYS A 71 8.49 -29.16 -25.76
N LYS A 72 7.79 -28.24 -26.43
CA LYS A 72 7.05 -28.51 -27.68
C LYS A 72 7.99 -28.55 -28.90
N GLN A 73 9.09 -27.81 -28.87
CA GLN A 73 10.11 -27.79 -29.93
C GLN A 73 11.08 -28.98 -29.86
N ALA A 74 11.20 -29.65 -28.71
CA ALA A 74 12.07 -30.82 -28.53
C ALA A 74 11.34 -32.17 -28.75
N ALA A 75 10.06 -32.15 -29.10
CA ALA A 75 9.20 -33.33 -29.28
C ALA A 75 8.86 -33.60 -30.76
N GLU A 76 9.55 -32.92 -31.68
CA GLU A 76 9.53 -33.11 -33.14
C GLU A 76 10.95 -33.50 -33.58
#